data_AF-A0A8X6MGJ4-F1
#
_entry.id   AF-A0A8X6MGJ4-F1
#
_cell.length_a   1.000
_cell.length_b   1.000
_cell.length_c   1.000
_cell.angle_alpha   90.00
_cell.angle_beta   90.00
_cell.angle_gamma   90.00
#
_symmetry.space_group_name_H-M   'P 1'
#
loop_
_entity.id
_entity.type
_entity.pdbx_description
1 polymer ?
#
loop_
_entity_poly.entity_id
_entity_poly.type
_entity_poly.pdbx_seq_one_letter_code
_entity_poly.pdbx_strand_id
1 'polypeptide(L)'
;YLEHSPCYLNVSLSENKCAPFYRRLVQVSEKVDERKDVDLGLRESCCAFNEFVLCKYVHVNQDCGQEAAIFLQRHLDRISSPLLQEHCAHYTYAADSCATSSSSVSYPFLHFLLKNVISMLTNY
;
A
#
# COMPACT_ATOMS: atom_id res chain seq x y z
N TYR A 1 10.46 -21.72 1.77
CA TYR A 1 9.43 -21.03 0.96
C TYR A 1 8.15 -21.83 0.85
N LEU A 2 8.15 -23.02 0.21
CA LEU A 2 6.94 -23.82 -0.01
C LEU A 2 6.17 -24.13 1.27
N GLU A 3 6.88 -24.45 2.35
CA GLU A 3 6.31 -24.70 3.68
C GLU A 3 5.41 -23.57 4.20
N HIS A 4 5.83 -22.31 4.06
CA HIS A 4 5.08 -21.14 4.57
C HIS A 4 4.17 -20.51 3.51
N SER A 5 4.21 -20.99 2.27
CA SER A 5 3.47 -20.40 1.15
C SER A 5 1.95 -20.28 1.37
N PRO A 6 1.24 -21.23 2.02
CA PRO A 6 -0.19 -21.08 2.26
C PRO A 6 -0.50 -19.90 3.18
N CYS A 7 0.32 -19.69 4.22
CA CYS A 7 0.13 -18.57 5.14
C CYS A 7 0.42 -17.22 4.45
N TYR A 8 1.50 -17.15 3.66
CA TYR A 8 1.83 -15.95 2.89
C TYR A 8 0.71 -15.57 1.91
N LEU A 9 0.11 -16.57 1.25
CA LEU A 9 -1.01 -16.36 0.35
C LEU A 9 -2.23 -15.82 1.09
N ASN A 10 -2.57 -16.41 2.23
CA ASN A 10 -3.69 -15.94 3.07
C ASN A 10 -3.49 -14.47 3.50
N VAL A 11 -2.28 -14.10 3.93
CA VAL A 11 -1.95 -12.70 4.25
C VAL A 11 -2.09 -11.79 3.02
N SER A 12 -1.65 -12.26 1.86
CA SER A 12 -1.67 -11.47 0.60
C SER A 12 -3.08 -11.27 0.04
N LEU A 13 -3.99 -12.22 0.27
CA LEU A 13 -5.36 -12.22 -0.30
C LEU A 13 -6.46 -11.82 0.69
N SER A 14 -6.12 -11.60 1.96
CA SER A 14 -7.06 -11.19 2.99
C SER A 14 -7.39 -9.68 2.89
N GLU A 15 -8.68 -9.35 2.81
CA GLU A 15 -9.20 -7.98 2.64
C GLU A 15 -8.84 -7.04 3.79
N ASN A 16 -8.77 -7.56 5.01
CA ASN A 16 -8.36 -6.84 6.20
C ASN A 16 -6.83 -6.85 6.43
N LYS A 17 -6.05 -7.30 5.44
CA LYS A 17 -4.58 -7.37 5.47
C LYS A 17 -4.01 -6.76 4.20
N CYS A 18 -3.39 -7.58 3.34
CA CYS A 18 -2.60 -7.09 2.21
C CYS A 18 -3.32 -7.10 0.86
N ALA A 19 -4.56 -7.60 0.78
CA ALA A 19 -5.30 -7.60 -0.49
C ALA A 19 -5.53 -6.20 -1.08
N PRO A 20 -5.86 -5.15 -0.29
CA PRO A 20 -6.00 -3.80 -0.84
C PRO A 20 -4.71 -3.27 -1.46
N PHE A 21 -3.57 -3.48 -0.79
CA PHE A 21 -2.24 -3.08 -1.29
C PHE A 21 -1.83 -3.89 -2.52
N TYR A 22 -2.11 -5.19 -2.52
CA TYR A 22 -1.84 -6.07 -3.67
C TYR A 22 -2.62 -5.62 -4.91
N ARG A 23 -3.93 -5.33 -4.76
CA ARG A 23 -4.73 -4.81 -5.87
C ARG A 23 -4.22 -3.47 -6.38
N ARG A 24 -3.87 -2.56 -5.47
CA ARG A 24 -3.31 -1.24 -5.85
C ARG A 24 -2.02 -1.42 -6.65
N LEU A 25 -1.11 -2.28 -6.19
CA LEU A 25 0.12 -2.62 -6.90
C LEU A 25 -0.15 -3.13 -8.32
N VAL A 26 -1.06 -4.10 -8.47
CA VAL A 26 -1.45 -4.64 -9.79
C VAL A 26 -2.03 -3.54 -10.68
N GLN A 27 -2.99 -2.76 -10.18
CA GLN A 27 -3.64 -1.69 -10.94
C GLN A 27 -2.65 -0.60 -11.42
N VAL A 28 -1.69 -0.23 -10.58
CA VAL A 28 -0.68 0.76 -10.94
C VAL A 28 0.27 0.17 -11.99
N SER A 29 0.64 -1.11 -11.86
CA SER A 29 1.52 -1.79 -12.82
C SER A 29 0.90 -2.00 -14.20
N GLU A 30 -0.42 -2.19 -14.29
CA GLU A 30 -1.13 -2.36 -15.57
C GLU A 30 -1.28 -1.04 -16.34
N LYS A 31 -1.28 0.09 -15.63
CA LYS A 31 -1.55 1.42 -16.20
C LYS A 31 -0.28 2.25 -16.42
N VAL A 32 0.90 1.64 -16.40
CA VAL A 32 2.18 2.36 -16.55
C VAL A 32 2.25 3.05 -17.91
N ASP A 33 1.81 2.37 -18.98
CA ASP A 33 1.89 2.87 -20.36
C ASP A 33 0.83 3.93 -20.70
N GLU A 34 -0.24 4.03 -19.91
CA GLU A 34 -1.31 5.01 -20.12
C GLU A 34 -0.96 6.40 -19.54
N ARG A 35 0.12 6.48 -18.75
CA ARG A 35 0.49 7.71 -18.05
C ARG A 35 1.35 8.59 -18.93
N LYS A 36 0.86 9.81 -19.14
CA LYS A 36 1.62 10.87 -19.83
C LYS A 36 2.81 11.37 -19.00
N ASP A 37 2.73 11.23 -17.68
CA ASP A 37 3.78 11.61 -16.74
C ASP A 37 4.48 10.35 -16.20
N VAL A 38 5.68 10.11 -16.72
CA VAL A 38 6.51 8.95 -16.38
C VAL A 38 7.02 9.02 -14.94
N ASP A 39 7.34 10.22 -14.45
CA ASP A 39 7.85 10.44 -13.09
C ASP A 39 6.78 10.10 -12.05
N LEU A 40 5.57 10.63 -12.27
CA LEU A 40 4.40 10.32 -11.45
C LEU A 40 4.06 8.83 -11.49
N GLY A 41 4.13 8.20 -12.66
CA GLY A 41 3.91 6.76 -12.83
C GLY A 41 4.92 5.91 -12.05
N LEU A 42 6.20 6.27 -12.13
CA LEU A 42 7.26 5.58 -11.40
C LEU A 42 7.10 5.75 -9.89
N ARG A 43 6.83 6.98 -9.42
CA ARG A 43 6.56 7.28 -8.02
C ARG A 43 5.42 6.42 -7.46
N GLU A 44 4.27 6.40 -8.13
CA GLU A 44 3.13 5.59 -7.68
C GLU A 44 3.42 4.09 -7.67
N SER A 45 4.15 3.59 -8.67
CA SER A 45 4.54 2.18 -8.76
C SER A 45 5.47 1.79 -7.61
N CYS A 46 6.49 2.61 -7.35
CA CYS A 46 7.43 2.44 -6.24
C CYS A 46 6.71 2.45 -4.88
N CYS A 47 5.79 3.39 -4.67
CA CYS A 47 5.04 3.49 -3.43
C CYS A 47 4.11 2.29 -3.22
N ALA A 48 3.32 1.91 -4.23
CA ALA A 48 2.43 0.76 -4.13
C ALA A 48 3.19 -0.55 -3.85
N PHE A 49 4.37 -0.72 -4.47
CA PHE A 49 5.22 -1.88 -4.24
C PHE A 49 5.77 -1.90 -2.81
N ASN A 50 6.32 -0.79 -2.33
CA ASN A 50 6.86 -0.68 -0.97
C ASN A 50 5.77 -0.90 0.10
N GLU A 51 4.59 -0.30 -0.06
CA GLU A 51 3.44 -0.49 0.83
C GLU A 51 3.03 -1.97 0.92
N PHE A 52 2.98 -2.68 -0.21
CA PHE A 52 2.65 -4.11 -0.23
C PHE A 52 3.71 -4.95 0.49
N VAL A 53 5.00 -4.67 0.26
CA VAL A 53 6.10 -5.37 0.94
C VAL A 53 6.05 -5.15 2.46
N LEU A 54 5.85 -3.90 2.89
CA LEU A 54 5.71 -3.56 4.32
C LEU A 54 4.49 -4.24 4.95
N CYS A 55 3.35 -4.27 4.26
CA CYS A 55 2.17 -4.99 4.73
C CYS A 55 2.49 -6.47 4.97
N LYS A 56 3.22 -7.11 4.05
CA LYS A 56 3.61 -8.50 4.21
C LYS A 56 4.54 -8.71 5.40
N TYR A 57 5.51 -7.83 5.64
CA TYR A 57 6.37 -7.92 6.82
C TYR A 57 5.57 -7.88 8.12
N VAL A 58 4.62 -6.96 8.23
CA VAL A 58 3.77 -6.81 9.43
C VAL A 58 2.92 -8.06 9.65
N HIS A 59 2.11 -8.46 8.66
CA HIS A 59 1.12 -9.51 8.87
C HIS A 59 1.70 -10.92 8.84
N VAL A 60 2.80 -11.18 8.13
CA VAL A 60 3.46 -12.49 8.23
C VAL A 60 4.15 -12.66 9.58
N ASN A 61 4.73 -11.60 10.14
CA ASN A 61 5.28 -11.65 11.49
C ASN A 61 4.20 -11.90 12.56
N GLN A 62 3.01 -11.33 12.38
CA GLN A 62 1.89 -11.52 13.30
C GLN A 62 1.23 -12.90 13.16
N ASP A 63 1.04 -13.38 11.92
CA ASP A 63 0.10 -14.48 11.65
C ASP A 63 0.77 -15.81 11.31
N CYS A 64 2.00 -15.79 10.81
CA CYS A 64 2.67 -16.99 10.27
C CYS A 64 3.82 -17.51 11.12
N GLY A 65 4.16 -16.81 12.21
CA GLY A 65 5.24 -17.16 13.13
C GLY A 65 6.60 -16.61 12.73
N GLN A 66 7.53 -16.64 13.69
CA GLN A 66 8.83 -15.97 13.61
C GLN A 66 9.73 -16.51 12.50
N GLU A 67 9.83 -17.83 12.34
CA GLU A 67 10.64 -18.46 11.29
C GLU A 67 10.16 -18.05 9.89
N ALA A 68 8.85 -18.04 9.69
CA ALA A 68 8.23 -17.59 8.45
C ALA A 68 8.50 -16.10 8.19
N ALA A 69 8.45 -15.27 9.23
CA ALA A 69 8.76 -13.85 9.14
C ALA A 69 10.22 -13.60 8.72
N ILE A 70 11.18 -14.27 9.36
CA ILE A 70 12.61 -14.16 9.05
C ILE A 70 12.88 -14.64 7.63
N PHE A 71 12.29 -15.78 7.23
CA PHE A 71 12.43 -16.31 5.88
C PHE A 71 11.89 -15.31 4.86
N LEU A 72 10.67 -14.80 5.08
CA LEU A 72 10.03 -13.88 4.15
C LEU A 72 10.83 -12.58 4.03
N GLN A 73 11.32 -12.03 5.14
CA GLN A 73 12.13 -10.80 5.12
C GLN A 73 13.37 -10.97 4.25
N ARG A 74 14.17 -12.02 4.49
CA ARG A 74 15.36 -12.30 3.67
C ARG A 74 15.01 -12.53 2.20
N HIS A 75 13.88 -13.21 1.94
CA HIS A 75 13.45 -13.51 0.59
C HIS A 75 12.99 -12.27 -0.17
N LEU A 76 12.13 -11.44 0.45
CA LEU A 76 11.65 -10.21 -0.14
C LEU A 76 12.79 -9.20 -0.26
N ASP A 77 13.62 -8.99 0.76
CA ASP A 77 14.78 -8.08 0.66
C ASP A 77 15.67 -8.43 -0.54
N ARG A 78 15.90 -9.72 -0.80
CA ARG A 78 16.69 -10.16 -1.96
C ARG A 78 16.05 -9.83 -3.32
N ILE A 79 14.72 -9.80 -3.40
CA ILE A 79 13.98 -9.60 -4.65
C ILE A 79 13.57 -8.13 -4.84
N SER A 80 13.16 -7.47 -3.76
CA SER A 80 12.64 -6.11 -3.78
C SER A 80 13.73 -5.05 -3.63
N SER A 81 14.79 -5.31 -2.86
CA SER A 81 15.80 -4.28 -2.56
C SER A 81 16.51 -3.73 -3.79
N PRO A 82 16.93 -4.53 -4.79
CA PRO A 82 17.57 -3.98 -5.98
C PRO A 82 16.65 -3.00 -6.71
N LEU A 83 15.39 -3.36 -6.91
CA LEU A 83 14.38 -2.48 -7.50
C LEU A 83 14.17 -1.22 -6.66
N LEU A 84 14.04 -1.37 -5.34
CA LEU A 84 13.80 -0.26 -4.42
C LEU A 84 14.99 0.71 -4.35
N GLN A 85 16.21 0.21 -4.37
CA GLN A 85 17.43 1.00 -4.24
C GLN A 85 17.86 1.65 -5.55
N GLU A 86 17.75 0.95 -6.67
CA GLU A 86 18.23 1.46 -7.96
C GLU A 86 17.19 2.36 -8.65
N HIS A 87 15.89 2.01 -8.53
CA HIS A 87 14.84 2.68 -9.29
C HIS A 87 13.88 3.50 -8.43
N CYS A 88 13.72 3.14 -7.15
CA CYS A 88 12.75 3.78 -6.27
C CYS A 88 13.37 4.59 -5.13
N ALA A 89 14.68 4.71 -5.03
CA ALA A 89 15.33 5.29 -3.85
C ALA A 89 14.85 6.73 -3.58
N HIS A 90 14.70 7.53 -4.64
CA HIS A 90 14.19 8.90 -4.54
C HIS A 90 12.74 8.95 -4.01
N TYR A 91 11.93 7.92 -4.28
CA TYR A 91 10.53 7.86 -3.91
C TYR A 91 10.24 7.08 -2.62
N THR A 92 11.23 6.42 -2.05
CA THR A 92 11.03 5.51 -0.90
C THR A 92 11.65 6.06 0.39
N TYR A 93 12.77 6.80 0.30
CA TYR A 93 13.55 7.22 1.47
C TYR A 93 13.44 8.71 1.80
N ALA A 94 12.92 9.54 0.90
CA ALA A 94 12.66 10.95 1.20
C ALA A 94 11.37 11.09 2.02
N ALA A 95 11.36 11.98 3.03
CA ALA A 95 10.14 12.31 3.77
C ALA A 95 9.04 12.78 2.79
N ASP A 96 7.79 12.37 3.02
CA ASP A 96 6.62 12.67 2.18
C ASP A 96 6.65 12.13 0.73
N SER A 97 7.65 11.33 0.37
CA SER A 97 7.82 10.79 -0.99
C SER A 97 6.66 9.90 -1.44
N CYS A 98 6.05 9.12 -0.54
CA CYS A 98 4.79 8.41 -0.81
C CYS A 98 3.54 9.10 -0.24
N ALA A 99 3.68 10.29 0.35
CA ALA A 99 2.55 11.06 0.86
C ALA A 99 1.84 11.85 -0.25
N THR A 100 1.36 11.17 -1.30
CA THR A 100 0.30 11.71 -2.18
C THR A 100 -0.44 10.58 -2.88
N SER A 101 -1.33 9.93 -2.14
CA SER A 101 -2.68 9.59 -2.59
C SER A 101 -3.39 8.95 -1.40
N SER A 102 -3.61 9.75 -0.34
CA SER A 102 -4.85 9.56 0.40
C SER A 102 -5.95 9.73 -0.65
N SER A 103 -6.44 8.61 -1.18
CA SER A 103 -7.76 8.56 -1.78
C SER A 103 -8.62 9.39 -0.84
N SER A 104 -9.11 10.52 -1.34
CA SER A 104 -10.01 11.37 -0.60
C SER A 104 -11.11 10.45 -0.11
N VAL A 105 -11.03 10.03 1.15
CA VAL A 105 -12.13 9.35 1.80
C VAL A 105 -13.13 10.47 1.97
N SER A 106 -13.92 10.67 0.92
CA SER A 106 -15.16 11.41 1.01
C SER A 106 -15.93 10.66 2.08
N TYR A 107 -15.96 11.22 3.29
CA TYR A 107 -16.82 10.74 4.36
C TYR A 107 -18.17 11.44 4.14
N PRO A 108 -19.09 10.87 3.34
CA PRO A 108 -20.38 11.50 3.07
C PRO A 108 -21.16 11.77 4.36
N PHE A 109 -20.89 10.96 5.40
CA PHE A 109 -21.48 11.10 6.72
C PHE A 109 -21.06 12.39 7.44
N LEU A 110 -19.78 12.77 7.40
CA LEU A 110 -19.30 14.00 8.05
C LEU A 110 -19.84 15.25 7.34
N HIS A 111 -19.93 15.18 6.01
CA HIS A 111 -20.48 16.26 5.18
C HIS A 111 -22.00 16.42 5.39
N PHE A 112 -22.74 15.32 5.62
CA PHE A 112 -24.15 15.37 5.95
C PHE A 112 -24.40 15.97 7.34
N LEU A 113 -23.61 15.61 8.36
CA LEU A 113 -23.75 16.15 9.70
C LEU A 113 -23.48 17.66 9.75
N LEU A 114 -22.43 18.14 9.09
CA LEU A 114 -22.12 19.58 9.03
C LEU A 114 -23.24 20.38 8.36
N LYS A 115 -23.84 19.87 7.28
CA LYS A 115 -24.98 20.54 6.62
C LYS A 115 -26.20 20.66 7.54
N ASN A 116 -26.50 19.63 8.34
CA ASN A 116 -27.64 19.66 9.25
C ASN A 116 -27.40 20.61 10.44
N VAL A 117 -26.18 20.67 10.98
CA VAL A 117 -25.83 21.59 12.07
C VAL A 117 -25.90 23.06 11.61
N ILE A 118 -25.38 23.37 10.42
CA ILE A 118 -25.44 24.73 9.86
C ILE A 118 -26.90 25.15 9.63
N SER A 119 -27.73 24.25 9.10
CA SER A 119 -29.16 24.53 8.87
C SER A 119 -29.94 24.82 10.16
N MET A 120 -29.49 24.29 11.31
CA MET A 120 -30.08 24.56 12.62
C MET A 120 -29.65 25.91 13.20
N LEU A 121 -28.43 26.37 12.87
CA LEU A 121 -27.90 27.65 13.36
C LEU A 121 -28.39 28.87 12.57
N THR A 122 -28.82 28.72 11.32
CA THR A 122 -29.39 29.81 10.51
C THR A 122 -30.90 29.97 10.63
N ASN A 123 -31.59 29.08 11.35
CA ASN A 123 -33.04 29.16 11.62
C ASN A 123 -33.37 29.56 13.06
N TYR A 124 -32.42 30.15 13.79
CA TYR A 124 -32.65 30.83 15.07
C TYR A 124 -32.20 32.28 14.99
#